data_AF-A0AAN4YWE1-F1
#
_entry.id   AF-A0AAN4YWE1-F1
#
_cell.length_a   1.000
_cell.length_b   1.000
_cell.length_c   1.000
_cell.angle_alpha   90.00
_cell.angle_beta   90.00
_cell.angle_gamma   90.00
#
_symmetry.space_group_name_H-M   'P 1'
#
loop_
_entity.id
_entity.type
_entity.pdbx_description
1 polymer ?
#
loop_
_entity_poly.entity_id
_entity_poly.type
_entity_poly.pdbx_seq_one_letter_code
_entity_poly.pdbx_strand_id
1 'polypeptide(L)'
;MKIQYHNRSRLSPELEGDATYVSFDELLASSDVLSLNLALNASTRHIIGEKEFQKMKDGIVIVNTARGALIDEKALVAALDSGKVS
;
A
#
# COMPACT_ATOMS: atom_id res chain seq x y z
N MET A 1 -9.06 -10.08 11.53
CA MET A 1 -8.29 -9.53 10.40
C MET A 1 -6.83 -9.81 10.67
N LYS A 2 -6.06 -10.31 9.70
CA LYS A 2 -4.60 -10.47 9.85
C LYS A 2 -3.95 -9.11 9.58
N ILE A 3 -3.09 -8.64 10.47
CA ILE A 3 -2.39 -7.36 10.32
C ILE A 3 -0.96 -7.62 9.86
N GLN A 4 -0.57 -6.96 8.78
CA GLN A 4 0.79 -7.01 8.26
C GLN A 4 1.20 -5.60 7.83
N TYR A 5 2.50 -5.34 7.85
CA TYR A 5 3.04 -4.03 7.52
C TYR A 5 4.38 -4.13 6.81
N HIS A 6 4.71 -3.05 6.10
CA HIS A 6 6.03 -2.85 5.53
C HIS A 6 6.52 -1.45 5.90
N ASN A 7 7.76 -1.39 6.39
CA ASN A 7 8.53 -0.17 6.59
C ASN A 7 9.93 -0.38 6.01
N ARG A 8 10.67 0.70 5.77
CA ARG A 8 12.09 0.62 5.36
C ARG A 8 12.96 -0.19 6.33
N SER A 9 12.57 -0.21 7.60
CA SER A 9 13.19 -1.04 8.63
C SER A 9 12.09 -1.65 9.49
N ARG A 10 12.25 -2.91 9.85
CA ARG A 10 11.36 -3.60 10.78
C ARG A 10 11.35 -2.86 12.13
N LEU A 11 10.16 -2.71 12.70
CA LEU A 11 9.98 -2.13 14.04
C LEU A 11 10.58 -3.04 15.12
N SER A 12 10.83 -2.49 16.29
CA SER A 12 11.12 -3.30 17.48
C SER A 12 9.87 -4.10 17.87
N PRO A 13 10.02 -5.25 18.56
CA PRO A 13 8.88 -6.06 19.00
C PRO A 13 7.84 -5.26 19.81
N GLU A 14 8.28 -4.29 20.60
CA GLU A 14 7.42 -3.42 21.41
C GLU A 14 6.52 -2.50 20.57
N LEU A 15 6.99 -2.05 19.40
CA LEU A 15 6.24 -1.19 18.48
C LEU A 15 5.47 -1.97 17.41
N GLU A 16 5.91 -3.20 17.10
CA GLU A 16 5.30 -4.07 16.09
C GLU A 16 3.92 -4.57 16.54
N GLY A 17 3.72 -4.78 17.85
CA GLY A 17 2.46 -5.26 18.41
C GLY A 17 2.02 -6.59 17.77
N ASP A 18 0.75 -6.67 17.33
CA ASP A 18 0.20 -7.86 16.66
C ASP A 18 0.44 -7.87 15.13
N ALA A 19 1.14 -6.88 14.59
CA ALA A 19 1.40 -6.81 13.15
C ALA A 19 2.56 -7.72 12.74
N THR A 20 2.48 -8.33 11.55
CA THR A 20 3.60 -9.09 10.98
C THR A 20 4.36 -8.25 9.95
N TYR A 21 5.66 -8.07 10.14
CA TYR A 21 6.51 -7.46 9.11
C TYR A 21 6.61 -8.36 7.87
N VAL A 22 6.39 -7.76 6.70
CA VAL A 22 6.53 -8.41 5.39
C VAL A 22 7.32 -7.52 4.43
N SER A 23 7.76 -8.11 3.31
CA SER A 23 8.31 -7.32 2.21
C SER A 23 7.23 -6.44 1.56
N PHE A 24 7.63 -5.39 0.85
CA PHE A 24 6.68 -4.53 0.15
C PHE A 24 5.88 -5.31 -0.91
N ASP A 25 6.54 -6.15 -1.69
CA ASP A 25 5.87 -6.98 -2.70
C ASP A 25 4.88 -7.96 -2.09
N GLU A 26 5.23 -8.58 -0.95
CA GLU A 26 4.32 -9.46 -0.23
C GLU A 26 3.12 -8.69 0.36
N LEU A 27 3.34 -7.48 0.88
CA LEU A 27 2.27 -6.60 1.35
C LEU A 27 1.26 -6.31 0.23
N LEU A 28 1.76 -5.97 -0.97
CA LEU A 28 0.90 -5.69 -2.12
C LEU A 28 0.12 -6.93 -2.57
N ALA A 29 0.80 -8.08 -2.70
CA ALA A 29 0.19 -9.30 -3.24
C ALA A 29 -0.84 -9.96 -2.32
N SER A 30 -0.74 -9.77 -1.01
CA SER A 30 -1.54 -10.52 -0.05
C SER A 30 -2.60 -9.70 0.69
N SER A 31 -2.54 -8.37 0.64
CA SER A 31 -3.52 -7.51 1.34
C SER A 31 -4.87 -7.48 0.62
N ASP A 32 -5.97 -7.49 1.38
CA ASP A 32 -7.32 -7.22 0.89
C ASP A 32 -7.69 -5.72 1.06
N VAL A 33 -7.07 -5.07 2.04
CA VAL A 33 -7.15 -3.63 2.29
C VAL A 33 -5.74 -3.09 2.50
N LEU A 34 -5.37 -2.04 1.76
CA LEU A 34 -4.08 -1.36 1.92
C LEU A 34 -4.28 0.05 2.46
N SER A 35 -3.66 0.35 3.61
CA SER A 35 -3.65 1.69 4.21
C SER A 35 -2.26 2.33 4.11
N LEU A 36 -2.19 3.57 3.63
CA LEU A 36 -0.93 4.30 3.47
C LEU A 36 -0.71 5.29 4.62
N ASN A 37 0.41 5.10 5.34
CA ASN A 37 0.81 5.93 6.48
C ASN A 37 2.29 6.35 6.34
N LEU A 38 2.59 7.08 5.26
CA LEU A 38 3.96 7.48 4.89
C LEU A 38 4.10 9.00 4.82
N ALA A 39 5.30 9.49 5.15
CA ALA A 39 5.67 10.86 4.82
C ALA A 39 5.90 11.00 3.31
N LEU A 40 5.45 12.10 2.72
CA LEU A 40 5.73 12.43 1.31
C LEU A 40 7.14 13.02 1.19
N ASN A 41 7.96 12.40 0.33
CA ASN A 41 9.28 12.85 -0.08
C ASN A 41 9.58 12.34 -1.51
N ALA A 42 10.77 12.61 -2.04
CA ALA A 42 11.14 12.22 -3.40
C ALA A 42 11.07 10.71 -3.65
N SER A 43 11.35 9.88 -2.64
CA SER A 43 11.31 8.41 -2.75
C SER A 43 9.93 7.81 -2.55
N THR A 44 9.00 8.53 -1.90
CA THR A 44 7.63 8.05 -1.64
C THR A 44 6.58 8.66 -2.56
N ARG A 45 6.96 9.66 -3.36
CA ARG A 45 6.09 10.23 -4.38
C ARG A 45 5.75 9.16 -5.42
N HIS A 46 4.46 8.94 -5.64
CA HIS A 46 3.92 7.91 -6.54
C HIS A 46 4.47 6.50 -6.21
N ILE A 47 4.71 6.21 -4.93
CA ILE A 47 5.13 4.88 -4.49
C ILE A 47 4.08 3.82 -4.81
N ILE A 48 2.81 4.21 -4.93
CA ILE A 48 1.75 3.38 -5.49
C ILE A 48 1.43 3.91 -6.88
N GLY A 49 1.92 3.23 -7.92
CA GLY A 49 1.58 3.48 -9.31
C GLY A 49 1.03 2.23 -10.00
N GLU A 50 1.03 2.25 -11.34
CA GLU A 50 0.50 1.17 -12.17
C GLU A 50 1.12 -0.20 -11.85
N LYS A 51 2.45 -0.24 -11.66
CA LYS A 51 3.18 -1.48 -11.35
C LYS A 51 2.77 -2.06 -10.00
N GLU A 52 2.50 -1.21 -9.01
CA GLU A 52 2.09 -1.65 -7.69
C GLU A 52 0.64 -2.13 -7.70
N PHE A 53 -0.27 -1.44 -8.41
CA PHE A 53 -1.65 -1.91 -8.59
C PHE A 53 -1.71 -3.28 -9.28
N GLN A 54 -0.86 -3.55 -10.27
CA GLN A 54 -0.80 -4.85 -10.94
C GLN A 54 -0.43 -6.01 -10.01
N LYS A 55 0.35 -5.72 -8.96
CA LYS A 55 0.74 -6.72 -7.94
C LYS A 55 -0.37 -6.97 -6.91
N MET A 56 -1.35 -6.08 -6.79
CA MET A 56 -2.43 -6.22 -5.81
C MET A 56 -3.50 -7.20 -6.29
N LYS A 57 -4.25 -7.74 -5.32
CA LYS A 57 -5.48 -8.49 -5.58
C LYS A 57 -6.49 -7.64 -6.35
N ASP A 58 -7.31 -8.29 -7.17
CA ASP A 58 -8.47 -7.64 -7.78
C ASP A 58 -9.51 -7.31 -6.70
N GLY A 59 -10.12 -6.13 -6.79
CA GLY A 59 -11.02 -5.60 -5.77
C GLY A 59 -10.32 -5.10 -4.50
N ILE A 60 -9.01 -4.78 -4.55
CA ILE A 60 -8.30 -4.20 -3.40
C ILE A 60 -8.98 -2.90 -2.95
N VAL A 61 -9.15 -2.73 -1.63
CA VAL A 61 -9.59 -1.45 -1.05
C VAL A 61 -8.36 -0.65 -0.63
N ILE A 62 -8.29 0.62 -1.04
CA ILE A 62 -7.16 1.51 -0.71
C ILE A 62 -7.62 2.67 0.14
N VAL A 63 -6.89 2.91 1.23
CA VAL A 63 -7.13 4.01 2.16
C VAL A 63 -5.86 4.87 2.24
N ASN A 64 -5.98 6.15 1.88
CA ASN A 64 -4.90 7.11 2.02
C ASN A 64 -5.36 8.33 2.81
N THR A 65 -4.98 8.37 4.10
CA THR A 65 -5.16 9.52 4.98
C THR A 65 -3.86 10.31 5.18
N ALA A 66 -2.78 9.92 4.47
CA ALA A 66 -1.47 10.54 4.57
C ALA A 66 -1.33 11.73 3.60
N ARG A 67 -0.97 11.48 2.33
CA ARG A 67 -0.75 12.51 1.31
C ARG A 67 -1.15 12.00 -0.07
N GLY A 68 -1.89 12.80 -0.83
CA GLY A 68 -2.40 12.40 -2.17
C GLY A 68 -1.29 11.93 -3.11
N ALA A 69 -0.20 12.69 -3.20
CA ALA A 69 0.94 12.40 -4.08
C ALA A 69 1.75 11.13 -3.73
N LEU A 70 1.35 10.33 -2.73
CA LEU A 70 1.85 8.97 -2.56
C LEU A 70 1.32 8.01 -3.62
N ILE A 71 0.15 8.33 -4.18
CA ILE A 71 -0.50 7.55 -5.24
C ILE A 71 -0.39 8.32 -6.55
N ASP A 72 -0.04 7.63 -7.63
CA ASP A 72 -0.23 8.17 -8.98
C ASP A 72 -1.73 8.19 -9.31
N GLU A 73 -2.34 9.37 -9.27
CA GLU A 73 -3.78 9.53 -9.48
C GLU A 73 -4.26 9.02 -10.85
N LYS A 74 -3.42 9.10 -11.90
CA LYS A 74 -3.81 8.59 -13.22
C LYS A 74 -3.88 7.07 -13.22
N ALA A 75 -2.90 6.42 -12.58
CA ALA A 75 -2.91 4.98 -12.40
C ALA A 75 -4.07 4.52 -11.50
N LEU A 76 -4.41 5.30 -10.47
CA LEU A 76 -5.55 5.01 -9.60
C LEU A 76 -6.88 5.04 -10.37
N VAL A 77 -7.09 6.06 -11.22
CA VAL A 77 -8.30 6.13 -12.08
C VAL A 77 -8.41 4.89 -12.98
N ALA A 78 -7.32 4.50 -13.65
CA ALA A 78 -7.32 3.31 -14.49
C ALA A 78 -7.57 2.01 -13.69
N ALA A 79 -7.05 1.94 -12.45
CA ALA A 79 -7.25 0.79 -11.58
C ALA A 79 -8.70 0.69 -11.06
N LEU A 80 -9.36 1.83 -10.83
CA LEU A 80 -10.79 1.89 -10.51
C LEU A 80 -11.64 1.49 -11.72
N ASP A 81 -11.37 2.05 -12.89
CA ASP A 81 -12.12 1.77 -14.13
C ASP A 81 -12.05 0.27 -14.53
N SER A 82 -10.92 -0.39 -14.23
CA SER A 82 -10.73 -1.83 -14.50
C SER A 82 -11.29 -2.75 -13.42
N GLY A 83 -11.74 -2.22 -12.28
CA GLY A 83 -12.15 -3.03 -11.12
C GLY A 83 -10.99 -3.67 -10.36
N LYS A 84 -9.74 -3.31 -10.68
CA LYS A 84 -8.57 -3.71 -9.88
C LYS A 84 -8.69 -3.15 -8.47
N VAL A 85 -9.07 -1.87 -8.35
CA VAL A 85 -9.41 -1.20 -7.09
C VAL A 85 -10.94 -1.15 -6.97
N SER A 86 -11.47 -1.43 -5.78
CA SER A 86 -12.90 -1.39 -5.49
C SER A 86 -13.46 0.02 -5.28
#